data_AF-A0A9D9WN60-F1
#
_entry.id   AF-A0A9D9WN60-F1
#
_cell.length_a   1.000
_cell.length_b   1.000
_cell.length_c   1.000
_cell.angle_alpha   90.00
_cell.angle_beta   90.00
_cell.angle_gamma   90.00
#
_symmetry.space_group_name_H-M   'P 1'
#
loop_
_entity.id
_entity.type
_entity.pdbx_description
1 polymer ?
#
loop_
_entity_poly.entity_id
_entity_poly.type
_entity_poly.pdbx_seq_one_letter_code
_entity_poly.pdbx_strand_id
1 'polypeptide(L)'
;MRTCPNGHPVPDNAVFCTTCGARMPAASPGYGQPAQGQPYMHADQAPPNQGYQQAPQYQQPPYQQAPPYQQPPYGPPQGGMPLTGFRGEVRSPGMVILLSIITCGIYSLIWIYSVSKEMNNVLGYEATKPQYTFYGLLCGIFTLILWSQVDDALVEIDRRRGIISSKKFLTWLLLTIFLGVGGFVMMYDVQSRLNALYEGRY
;
A
#
# COMPACT_ATOMS: atom_id res chain seq x y z
N MET A 1 -8.43 -8.52 -34.57
CA MET A 1 -7.53 -8.81 -33.43
C MET A 1 -6.44 -7.77 -33.45
N ARG A 2 -6.15 -7.15 -32.31
CA ARG A 2 -5.09 -6.16 -32.15
C ARG A 2 -3.99 -6.71 -31.26
N THR A 3 -2.77 -6.23 -31.42
CA THR A 3 -1.65 -6.67 -30.59
C THR A 3 -1.54 -5.74 -29.38
N CYS A 4 -1.36 -6.31 -28.19
CA CYS A 4 -1.05 -5.52 -27.01
C CYS A 4 0.38 -4.95 -27.11
N PRO A 5 0.74 -3.94 -26.29
CA PRO A 5 2.10 -3.38 -26.27
C PRO A 5 3.22 -4.42 -26.03
N ASN A 6 2.87 -5.55 -25.41
CA ASN A 6 3.78 -6.65 -25.10
C ASN A 6 3.75 -7.79 -26.14
N GLY A 7 3.11 -7.59 -27.31
CA GLY A 7 3.18 -8.54 -28.42
C GLY A 7 2.13 -9.66 -28.44
N HIS A 8 1.19 -9.70 -27.50
CA HIS A 8 0.13 -10.73 -27.48
C HIS A 8 -1.10 -10.34 -28.29
N PRO A 9 -1.75 -11.29 -28.99
CA PRO A 9 -3.00 -11.05 -29.71
C PRO A 9 -4.16 -10.89 -28.72
N VAL A 10 -4.98 -9.86 -28.91
CA VAL A 10 -6.19 -9.62 -28.11
C VAL A 10 -7.40 -9.27 -29.00
N PRO A 11 -8.63 -9.51 -28.52
CA PRO A 11 -9.85 -9.04 -29.19
C PRO A 11 -9.83 -7.53 -29.43
N ASP A 12 -10.46 -7.08 -30.53
CA ASP A 12 -10.43 -5.65 -30.92
C ASP A 12 -11.10 -4.72 -29.89
N ASN A 13 -12.02 -5.27 -29.09
CA ASN A 13 -12.73 -4.59 -28.01
C ASN A 13 -12.13 -4.85 -26.60
N ALA A 14 -10.99 -5.52 -26.50
CA ALA A 14 -10.38 -5.81 -25.21
C ALA A 14 -9.82 -4.52 -24.57
N VAL A 15 -10.22 -4.23 -23.33
CA VAL A 15 -9.68 -3.12 -22.52
C VAL A 15 -8.35 -3.51 -21.86
N PHE A 16 -8.12 -4.81 -21.67
CA PHE A 16 -6.93 -5.39 -21.06
C PHE A 16 -6.53 -6.69 -21.78
N CYS A 17 -5.24 -6.98 -21.82
CA CYS A 17 -4.72 -8.22 -22.37
C CYS A 17 -4.92 -9.39 -21.40
N THR A 18 -5.58 -10.45 -21.84
CA THR A 18 -5.86 -11.65 -21.03
C THR A 18 -4.62 -12.51 -20.74
N THR A 19 -3.52 -12.30 -21.47
CA THR A 19 -2.27 -13.05 -21.30
C THR A 19 -1.27 -12.33 -20.39
N CYS A 20 -1.13 -11.01 -20.50
CA CYS A 20 -0.11 -10.25 -19.76
C CYS A 20 -0.64 -9.11 -18.88
N GLY A 21 -1.94 -8.82 -18.91
CA GLY A 21 -2.57 -7.79 -18.07
C GLY A 21 -2.37 -6.34 -18.52
N ALA A 22 -1.66 -6.09 -19.62
CA ALA A 22 -1.45 -4.73 -20.13
C ALA A 22 -2.78 -4.06 -20.55
N ARG A 23 -2.97 -2.78 -20.18
CA ARG A 23 -4.12 -1.98 -20.60
C ARG A 23 -3.99 -1.61 -22.08
N MET A 24 -5.05 -1.84 -22.84
CA MET A 24 -5.09 -1.50 -24.25
C MET A 24 -5.36 0.01 -24.42
N PRO A 25 -4.62 0.72 -25.29
CA PRO A 25 -4.93 2.12 -25.58
C PRO A 25 -6.31 2.22 -26.24
N ALA A 26 -7.10 3.21 -25.82
CA ALA A 26 -8.47 3.43 -26.26
C ALA A 26 -8.54 3.44 -27.80
N ALA A 27 -9.44 2.63 -28.35
CA ALA A 27 -9.64 2.56 -29.80
C ALA A 27 -10.13 3.92 -30.30
N SER A 28 -9.31 4.60 -31.11
CA SER A 28 -9.74 5.79 -31.85
C SER A 28 -10.54 5.34 -33.07
N PRO A 29 -11.70 5.94 -33.39
CA PRO A 29 -12.40 5.66 -34.62
C PRO A 29 -11.79 6.47 -35.76
N GLY A 30 -11.26 5.83 -36.80
CA GLY A 30 -10.95 6.55 -38.05
C GLY A 30 -9.99 5.88 -39.03
N TYR A 31 -10.58 5.29 -40.09
CA TYR A 31 -10.20 5.29 -41.52
C TYR A 31 -8.74 5.08 -42.02
N GLY A 32 -8.58 4.09 -42.93
CA GLY A 32 -7.62 4.07 -44.07
C GLY A 32 -6.34 3.24 -43.90
N GLN A 33 -6.29 1.98 -44.35
CA GLN A 33 -5.71 1.49 -45.63
C GLN A 33 -4.26 0.93 -45.53
N PRO A 34 -3.82 0.02 -46.45
CA PRO A 34 -3.00 -1.17 -46.15
C PRO A 34 -1.61 -1.22 -46.80
N ALA A 35 -0.70 -2.07 -46.29
CA ALA A 35 0.48 -2.69 -46.95
C ALA A 35 1.40 -3.30 -45.86
N GLN A 36 2.25 -4.33 -46.00
CA GLN A 36 2.63 -5.36 -46.99
C GLN A 36 3.67 -6.28 -46.28
N GLY A 37 3.74 -7.59 -46.63
CA GLY A 37 4.93 -8.48 -46.47
C GLY A 37 5.01 -9.37 -45.20
N GLN A 38 4.71 -10.69 -45.21
CA GLN A 38 5.50 -11.89 -45.65
C GLN A 38 6.50 -12.42 -44.57
N PRO A 39 6.93 -13.72 -44.55
CA PRO A 39 6.18 -14.97 -44.24
C PRO A 39 6.97 -16.00 -43.33
N TYR A 40 6.40 -17.22 -43.16
CA TYR A 40 6.95 -18.54 -42.71
C TYR A 40 7.25 -18.76 -41.20
N MET A 41 7.02 -19.92 -40.52
CA MET A 41 7.15 -21.36 -40.82
C MET A 41 6.30 -22.26 -39.86
N HIS A 42 5.80 -23.40 -40.40
CA HIS A 42 5.71 -24.81 -39.87
C HIS A 42 5.47 -25.12 -38.35
N ALA A 43 4.78 -26.17 -37.88
CA ALA A 43 4.14 -27.37 -38.45
C ALA A 43 3.28 -28.11 -37.38
N ASP A 44 2.26 -28.83 -37.86
CA ASP A 44 1.75 -30.15 -37.44
C ASP A 44 1.08 -30.47 -36.06
N GLN A 45 -0.25 -30.70 -36.16
CA GLN A 45 -1.02 -31.94 -35.87
C GLN A 45 -1.21 -32.50 -34.44
N ALA A 46 -2.41 -33.08 -34.25
CA ALA A 46 -3.14 -33.40 -33.02
C ALA A 46 -3.09 -34.93 -32.63
N PRO A 47 -4.07 -35.53 -31.93
CA PRO A 47 -4.37 -35.63 -30.47
C PRO A 47 -4.41 -37.15 -30.04
N PRO A 48 -5.34 -37.75 -29.22
CA PRO A 48 -6.10 -37.37 -28.00
C PRO A 48 -6.13 -38.46 -26.85
N ASN A 49 -6.73 -38.11 -25.70
CA ASN A 49 -7.69 -38.91 -24.89
C ASN A 49 -7.25 -39.91 -23.77
N GLN A 50 -8.17 -40.00 -22.80
CA GLN A 50 -8.57 -41.12 -21.92
C GLN A 50 -8.15 -41.10 -20.44
N GLY A 51 -9.16 -41.01 -19.58
CA GLY A 51 -9.07 -41.16 -18.13
C GLY A 51 -9.40 -42.58 -17.65
N TYR A 52 -9.21 -42.81 -16.35
CA TYR A 52 -9.78 -43.93 -15.61
C TYR A 52 -10.06 -43.54 -14.15
N GLN A 53 -11.26 -43.89 -13.69
CA GLN A 53 -11.70 -43.94 -12.30
C GLN A 53 -11.28 -45.27 -11.65
N GLN A 54 -10.90 -45.28 -10.36
CA GLN A 54 -11.05 -46.45 -9.45
C GLN A 54 -11.33 -45.99 -7.99
N ALA A 55 -12.14 -46.79 -7.28
CA ALA A 55 -12.66 -46.62 -5.90
C ALA A 55 -12.11 -47.72 -4.96
N PRO A 56 -12.61 -47.93 -3.71
CA PRO A 56 -12.61 -47.07 -2.51
C PRO A 56 -11.74 -47.68 -1.37
N GLN A 57 -11.25 -46.86 -0.43
CA GLN A 57 -10.58 -47.37 0.78
C GLN A 57 -11.26 -46.82 2.05
N TYR A 58 -11.78 -47.72 2.89
CA TYR A 58 -12.36 -47.39 4.18
C TYR A 58 -11.25 -47.26 5.25
N GLN A 59 -11.23 -46.16 6.00
CA GLN A 59 -10.48 -46.02 7.26
C GLN A 59 -11.07 -44.91 8.17
N GLN A 60 -11.56 -45.37 9.32
CA GLN A 60 -11.88 -44.81 10.66
C GLN A 60 -12.13 -43.29 10.91
N PRO A 61 -13.06 -42.95 11.84
CA PRO A 61 -13.37 -41.56 12.22
C PRO A 61 -12.49 -41.04 13.38
N PRO A 62 -11.85 -39.86 13.24
CA PRO A 62 -11.27 -39.14 14.36
C PRO A 62 -12.07 -37.85 14.70
N TYR A 63 -12.49 -37.77 15.96
CA TYR A 63 -12.74 -36.58 16.80
C TYR A 63 -12.78 -35.20 16.09
N GLN A 64 -13.96 -34.56 16.13
CA GLN A 64 -14.17 -33.19 15.66
C GLN A 64 -13.35 -32.19 16.49
N GLN A 65 -12.36 -31.59 15.85
CA GLN A 65 -11.66 -30.41 16.33
C GLN A 65 -12.50 -29.17 16.03
N ALA A 66 -12.61 -28.25 16.99
CA ALA A 66 -13.28 -26.96 16.83
C ALA A 66 -12.65 -26.17 15.66
N PRO A 67 -13.44 -25.37 14.91
CA PRO A 67 -12.94 -24.70 13.72
C PRO A 67 -11.79 -23.73 14.09
N PRO A 68 -10.65 -23.77 13.39
CA PRO A 68 -9.63 -22.76 13.56
C PRO A 68 -10.23 -21.41 13.17
N TYR A 69 -10.00 -20.39 14.00
CA TYR A 69 -10.27 -19.01 13.62
C TYR A 69 -9.46 -18.70 12.36
N GLN A 70 -10.14 -18.71 11.21
CA GLN A 70 -9.55 -18.28 9.94
C GLN A 70 -9.35 -16.77 10.04
N GLN A 71 -8.10 -16.37 10.19
CA GLN A 71 -7.71 -14.99 9.95
C GLN A 71 -8.14 -14.64 8.51
N PRO A 72 -8.80 -13.50 8.29
CA PRO A 72 -9.22 -13.11 6.95
C PRO A 72 -7.99 -13.09 6.02
N PRO A 73 -8.09 -13.62 4.79
CA PRO A 73 -6.96 -13.72 3.88
C PRO A 73 -6.37 -12.34 3.68
N TYR A 74 -5.13 -12.18 4.14
CA TYR A 74 -4.31 -11.05 3.78
C TYR A 74 -4.13 -11.10 2.26
N GLY A 75 -4.88 -10.24 1.56
CA GLY A 75 -4.89 -10.19 0.11
C GLY A 75 -3.49 -9.90 -0.43
N PRO A 76 -3.15 -10.42 -1.62
CA PRO A 76 -1.85 -10.19 -2.23
C PRO A 76 -1.61 -8.68 -2.43
N PRO A 77 -0.36 -8.18 -2.26
CA PRO A 77 -0.04 -6.77 -2.44
C PRO A 77 -0.37 -6.36 -3.88
N GLN A 78 -1.40 -5.53 -4.03
CA GLN A 78 -1.72 -4.89 -5.30
C GLN A 78 -0.55 -3.98 -5.70
N GLY A 79 0.22 -4.42 -6.70
CA GLY A 79 1.02 -3.60 -7.60
C GLY A 79 2.14 -2.79 -6.95
N GLY A 80 3.34 -3.37 -6.96
CA GLY A 80 4.60 -2.72 -6.54
C GLY A 80 5.06 -1.60 -7.46
N MET A 81 4.32 -0.49 -7.49
CA MET A 81 4.88 0.79 -7.88
C MET A 81 5.48 1.43 -6.61
N PRO A 82 6.77 1.81 -6.62
CA PRO A 82 7.38 2.39 -5.43
C PRO A 82 6.70 3.73 -5.13
N LEU A 83 6.20 3.91 -3.90
CA LEU A 83 5.65 5.20 -3.43
C LEU A 83 6.73 6.30 -3.29
N THR A 84 7.95 6.03 -3.75
CA THR A 84 9.10 6.93 -3.63
C THR A 84 8.91 8.16 -4.49
N GLY A 85 9.31 9.33 -3.98
CA GLY A 85 9.19 10.58 -4.71
C GLY A 85 7.79 11.21 -4.68
N PHE A 86 6.90 10.76 -3.78
CA PHE A 86 5.70 11.53 -3.47
C PHE A 86 6.10 12.92 -2.98
N ARG A 87 5.50 13.98 -3.54
CA ARG A 87 5.82 15.36 -3.16
C ARG A 87 5.04 15.79 -1.93
N GLY A 88 5.58 15.49 -0.76
CA GLY A 88 5.23 16.15 0.51
C GLY A 88 6.21 17.29 0.83
N GLU A 89 5.95 18.00 1.92
CA GLU A 89 6.86 19.04 2.39
C GLU A 89 7.97 18.39 3.24
N VAL A 90 9.20 18.45 2.73
CA VAL A 90 10.38 17.98 3.45
C VAL A 90 10.68 18.95 4.58
N ARG A 91 10.67 18.46 5.83
CA ARG A 91 10.92 19.26 7.03
C ARG A 91 12.03 18.64 7.86
N SER A 92 12.96 19.43 8.37
CA SER A 92 13.97 18.89 9.30
C SER A 92 13.30 18.38 10.59
N PRO A 93 13.49 17.11 10.99
CA PRO A 93 12.90 16.56 12.22
C PRO A 93 13.30 17.37 13.47
N GLY A 94 14.55 17.84 13.51
CA GLY A 94 15.04 18.69 14.60
C GLY A 94 14.36 20.06 14.62
N MET A 95 14.10 20.66 13.46
CA MET A 95 13.37 21.93 13.38
C MET A 95 11.90 21.77 13.78
N VAL A 96 11.26 20.66 13.42
CA VAL A 96 9.87 20.39 13.84
C VAL A 96 9.78 20.34 15.37
N ILE A 97 10.72 19.68 16.04
CA ILE A 97 10.78 19.61 17.50
C ILE A 97 11.10 20.98 18.10
N LEU A 98 12.12 21.68 17.56
CA LEU A 98 12.52 22.99 18.06
C LEU A 98 11.36 24.01 17.96
N LEU A 99 10.67 24.06 16.83
CA LEU A 99 9.49 24.91 16.64
C LEU A 99 8.35 24.51 17.58
N SER A 100 8.16 23.22 17.83
CA SER A 100 7.20 22.73 18.82
C SER A 100 7.52 23.23 20.23
N ILE A 101 8.80 23.29 20.62
CA ILE A 101 9.19 23.82 21.93
C ILE A 101 8.99 25.34 21.99
N ILE A 102 9.48 26.06 20.97
CA ILE A 102 9.38 27.53 20.91
C ILE A 102 7.93 28.01 20.92
N THR A 103 7.04 27.27 20.26
CA THR A 103 5.60 27.61 20.17
C THR A 103 4.75 26.97 21.28
N CYS A 104 5.37 26.46 22.35
CA CYS A 104 4.68 25.80 23.46
C CYS A 104 3.72 24.69 23.03
N GLY A 105 4.11 23.90 22.04
CA GLY A 105 3.35 22.77 21.51
C GLY A 105 2.31 23.14 20.44
N ILE A 106 2.10 24.41 20.12
CA ILE A 106 1.11 24.78 19.08
C ILE A 106 1.55 24.27 17.70
N TYR A 107 2.84 24.38 17.39
CA TYR A 107 3.36 23.89 16.11
C TYR A 107 3.21 22.39 15.95
N SER A 108 3.29 21.60 17.04
CA SER A 108 3.14 20.14 16.93
C SER A 108 1.73 19.73 16.48
N LEU A 109 0.71 20.51 16.83
CA LEU A 109 -0.68 20.33 16.38
C LEU A 109 -0.81 20.62 14.88
N ILE A 110 -0.23 21.73 14.42
CA ILE A 110 -0.24 22.09 12.99
C ILE A 110 0.51 21.04 12.17
N TRP A 111 1.65 20.58 12.69
CA TRP A 111 2.47 19.56 12.08
C TRP A 111 1.73 18.22 11.96
N ILE A 112 1.19 17.68 13.06
CA ILE A 112 0.51 16.37 13.03
C ILE A 112 -0.72 16.41 12.11
N TYR A 113 -1.47 17.52 12.12
CA TYR A 113 -2.60 17.71 11.20
C TYR A 113 -2.16 17.70 9.73
N SER A 114 -1.05 18.36 9.41
CA SER A 114 -0.51 18.44 8.05
C SER A 114 0.00 17.08 7.59
N VAL A 115 0.77 16.42 8.43
CA VAL A 115 1.36 15.10 8.16
C VAL A 115 0.28 14.02 8.01
N SER A 116 -0.77 14.03 8.83
CA SER A 116 -1.93 13.13 8.68
C SER A 116 -2.59 13.27 7.30
N LYS A 117 -2.79 14.50 6.82
CA LYS A 117 -3.30 14.73 5.45
C LYS A 117 -2.33 14.24 4.38
N GLU A 118 -1.04 14.50 4.54
CA GLU A 118 0.00 14.05 3.61
C GLU A 118 -0.01 12.51 3.50
N MET A 119 -0.09 11.78 4.61
CA MET A 119 -0.19 10.32 4.61
C MET A 119 -1.46 9.81 3.94
N ASN A 120 -2.61 10.45 4.18
CA ASN A 120 -3.86 10.10 3.49
C ASN A 120 -3.74 10.32 1.97
N ASN A 121 -3.09 11.40 1.55
CA ASN A 121 -2.83 11.67 0.14
C ASN A 121 -1.88 10.64 -0.49
N VAL A 122 -0.86 10.19 0.24
CA VAL A 122 0.05 9.12 -0.19
C VAL A 122 -0.69 7.80 -0.36
N LEU A 123 -1.56 7.47 0.59
CA LEU A 123 -2.26 6.18 0.63
C LEU A 123 -3.48 6.11 -0.31
N GLY A 124 -4.03 7.27 -0.68
CA GLY A 124 -5.20 7.40 -1.56
C GLY A 124 -6.55 7.19 -0.85
N TYR A 125 -6.57 7.13 0.49
CA TYR A 125 -7.76 7.02 1.31
C TYR A 125 -7.53 7.64 2.69
N GLU A 126 -8.60 7.81 3.48
CA GLU A 126 -8.52 8.36 4.84
C GLU A 126 -8.01 7.30 5.83
N ALA A 127 -6.69 7.14 5.93
CA ALA A 127 -6.04 6.22 6.88
C ALA A 127 -5.93 6.83 8.29
N THR A 128 -5.70 8.13 8.34
CA THR A 128 -5.63 8.93 9.57
C THR A 128 -6.78 9.93 9.59
N LYS A 129 -7.19 10.34 10.79
CA LYS A 129 -8.27 11.34 10.99
C LYS A 129 -7.68 12.65 11.51
N PRO A 130 -7.23 13.58 10.63
CA PRO A 130 -6.58 14.82 11.06
C PRO A 130 -7.40 15.64 12.06
N GLN A 131 -8.73 15.58 11.98
CA GLN A 131 -9.66 16.25 12.90
C GLN A 131 -9.47 15.85 14.37
N TYR A 132 -8.94 14.65 14.64
CA TYR A 132 -8.64 14.20 16.00
C TYR A 132 -7.55 15.04 16.69
N THR A 133 -6.77 15.81 15.93
CA THR A 133 -5.83 16.81 16.46
C THR A 133 -6.55 17.83 17.34
N PHE A 134 -7.72 18.31 16.92
CA PHE A 134 -8.47 19.32 17.66
C PHE A 134 -9.27 18.70 18.81
N TYR A 135 -9.89 17.54 18.60
CA TYR A 135 -10.59 16.83 19.68
C TYR A 135 -9.62 16.35 20.77
N GLY A 136 -8.35 16.10 20.41
CA GLY A 136 -7.27 15.77 21.33
C GLY A 136 -7.00 16.83 22.40
N LEU A 137 -7.28 18.11 22.10
CA LEU A 137 -7.16 19.21 23.07
C LEU A 137 -8.21 19.13 24.17
N LEU A 138 -9.40 18.61 23.86
CA LEU A 138 -10.48 18.41 24.82
C LEU A 138 -10.31 17.11 25.59
N CYS A 139 -9.92 16.04 24.89
CA CYS A 139 -9.73 14.74 25.49
C CYS A 139 -8.53 14.03 24.87
N GLY A 140 -7.51 13.79 25.69
CA GLY A 140 -6.25 13.18 25.25
C GLY A 140 -6.39 11.79 24.61
N ILE A 141 -7.52 11.10 24.79
CA ILE A 141 -7.79 9.83 24.11
C ILE A 141 -7.78 9.97 22.59
N PHE A 142 -8.28 11.08 22.03
CA PHE A 142 -8.27 11.30 20.58
C PHE A 142 -6.85 11.52 20.06
N THR A 143 -5.98 12.14 20.86
CA THR A 143 -4.54 12.24 20.56
C THR A 143 -3.91 10.84 20.45
N LEU A 144 -4.21 9.96 21.41
CA LEU A 144 -3.70 8.58 21.39
C LEU A 144 -4.22 7.79 20.18
N ILE A 145 -5.51 7.95 19.83
CA ILE A 145 -6.08 7.31 18.63
C ILE A 145 -5.40 7.82 17.38
N LEU A 146 -5.18 9.14 17.25
CA LEU A 146 -4.49 9.71 16.10
C LEU A 146 -3.05 9.19 15.99
N TRP A 147 -2.32 9.10 17.09
CA TRP A 147 -0.96 8.57 17.11
C TRP A 147 -0.89 7.11 16.67
N SER A 148 -1.85 6.30 17.10
CA SER A 148 -2.00 4.91 16.66
C SER A 148 -2.28 4.82 15.15
N GLN A 149 -3.19 5.66 14.63
CA GLN A 149 -3.48 5.71 13.20
C GLN A 149 -2.27 6.17 12.36
N VAL A 150 -1.48 7.11 12.87
CA VAL A 150 -0.27 7.59 12.20
C VAL A 150 0.79 6.49 12.11
N ASP A 151 0.97 5.70 13.18
CA ASP A 151 1.86 4.53 13.16
C ASP A 151 1.38 3.49 12.14
N ASP A 152 0.07 3.18 12.12
CA ASP A 152 -0.52 2.24 11.16
C ASP A 152 -0.36 2.70 9.71
N ALA A 153 -0.57 4.00 9.45
CA ALA A 153 -0.37 4.59 8.13
C ALA A 153 1.10 4.54 7.71
N LEU A 154 2.05 4.81 8.61
CA LEU A 154 3.48 4.71 8.34
C LEU A 154 3.92 3.28 8.03
N VAL A 155 3.46 2.30 8.81
CA VAL A 155 3.76 0.88 8.58
C VAL A 155 3.20 0.44 7.22
N GLU A 156 1.99 0.85 6.85
CA GLU A 156 1.42 0.54 5.54
C GLU A 156 2.20 1.21 4.40
N ILE A 157 2.62 2.47 4.56
CA ILE A 157 3.48 3.17 3.59
C ILE A 157 4.80 2.41 3.41
N ASP A 158 5.46 2.03 4.50
CA ASP A 158 6.71 1.27 4.47
C ASP A 158 6.52 -0.10 3.81
N ARG A 159 5.43 -0.79 4.16
CA ARG A 159 5.07 -2.08 3.57
C ARG A 159 4.84 -1.99 2.06
N ARG A 160 4.16 -0.93 1.57
CA ARG A 160 3.97 -0.66 0.14
C ARG A 160 5.28 -0.34 -0.59
N ARG A 161 6.30 0.13 0.14
CA ARG A 161 7.66 0.38 -0.37
C ARG A 161 8.57 -0.85 -0.28
N GLY A 162 8.09 -1.97 0.28
CA GLY A 162 8.89 -3.17 0.52
C GLY A 162 9.79 -3.10 1.76
N ILE A 163 9.59 -2.12 2.64
CA ILE A 163 10.32 -1.98 3.91
C ILE A 163 9.56 -2.73 4.99
N ILE A 164 10.27 -3.61 5.71
CA ILE A 164 9.70 -4.33 6.85
C ILE A 164 9.73 -3.40 8.06
N SER A 165 8.59 -2.80 8.38
CA SER A 165 8.39 -1.97 9.56
C SER A 165 7.44 -2.64 10.55
N SER A 166 7.70 -2.43 11.84
CA SER A 166 6.82 -2.84 12.93
C SER A 166 6.15 -1.62 13.56
N LYS A 167 5.00 -1.84 14.20
CA LYS A 167 4.30 -0.79 14.97
C LYS A 167 5.20 -0.24 16.07
N LYS A 168 5.31 1.08 16.17
CA LYS A 168 6.08 1.80 17.18
C LYS A 168 5.23 2.59 18.17
N PHE A 169 3.90 2.58 18.01
CA PHE A 169 2.96 3.29 18.87
C PHE A 169 3.18 2.98 20.36
N LEU A 170 3.35 1.70 20.72
CA LEU A 170 3.58 1.31 22.12
C LEU A 170 4.90 1.87 22.65
N THR A 171 5.95 1.85 21.84
CA THR A 171 7.24 2.45 22.21
C THR A 171 7.10 3.95 22.48
N TRP A 172 6.43 4.68 21.60
CA TRP A 172 6.18 6.11 21.80
C TRP A 172 5.32 6.38 23.03
N LEU A 173 4.30 5.55 23.28
CA LEU A 173 3.44 5.66 24.46
C LEU A 173 4.22 5.46 25.76
N LEU A 174 5.01 4.37 25.85
CA LEU A 174 5.82 4.07 27.03
C LEU A 174 6.86 5.18 27.29
N LEU A 175 7.54 5.65 26.24
CA LEU A 175 8.49 6.76 26.37
C LEU A 175 7.83 8.08 26.79
N THR A 176 6.55 8.27 26.44
CA THR A 176 5.78 9.43 26.89
C THR A 176 5.41 9.31 28.37
N ILE A 177 4.94 8.14 28.81
CA ILE A 177 4.48 7.93 30.20
C ILE A 177 5.66 7.94 31.18
N PHE A 178 6.77 7.25 30.86
CA PHE A 178 7.88 7.08 31.80
C PHE A 178 8.90 8.21 31.77
N LEU A 179 9.18 8.79 30.59
CA LEU A 179 10.25 9.78 30.42
C LEU A 179 9.74 11.14 29.92
N GLY A 180 8.47 11.27 29.51
CA GLY A 180 7.93 12.50 28.94
C GLY A 180 8.46 12.86 27.54
N VAL A 181 9.32 12.04 26.93
CA VAL A 181 9.98 12.34 25.63
C VAL A 181 9.34 11.64 24.44
N GLY A 182 8.41 10.71 24.66
CA GLY A 182 7.87 9.88 23.58
C GLY A 182 7.19 10.66 22.46
N GLY A 183 6.55 11.80 22.75
CA GLY A 183 6.00 12.68 21.73
C GLY A 183 7.05 13.28 20.79
N PHE A 184 8.24 13.64 21.30
CA PHE A 184 9.33 14.11 20.46
C PHE A 184 9.95 12.99 19.62
N VAL A 185 10.06 11.79 20.20
CA VAL A 185 10.53 10.60 19.45
C VAL A 185 9.57 10.25 18.32
N MET A 186 8.26 10.37 18.56
CA MET A 186 7.22 10.22 17.54
C MET A 186 7.39 11.24 16.43
N MET A 187 7.51 12.53 16.76
CA MET A 187 7.74 13.59 15.76
C MET A 187 8.98 13.32 14.92
N TYR A 188 10.07 12.92 15.56
CA TYR A 188 11.33 12.62 14.89
C TYR A 188 11.20 11.44 13.92
N ASP A 189 10.65 10.32 14.36
CA ASP A 189 10.56 9.10 13.56
C ASP A 189 9.59 9.27 12.39
N VAL A 190 8.43 9.87 12.63
CA VAL A 190 7.44 10.19 11.59
C VAL A 190 8.05 11.10 10.53
N GLN A 191 8.66 12.22 10.94
CA GLN A 191 9.24 13.16 9.98
C GLN A 191 10.42 12.55 9.22
N SER A 192 11.26 11.76 9.89
CA SER A 192 12.40 11.09 9.25
C SER A 192 11.96 10.09 8.18
N ARG A 193 10.92 9.30 8.47
CA ARG A 193 10.34 8.32 7.55
C ARG A 193 9.65 8.97 6.36
N LEU A 194 8.89 10.04 6.59
CA LEU A 194 8.24 10.79 5.52
C LEU A 194 9.24 11.53 4.64
N ASN A 195 10.30 12.11 5.21
CA ASN A 195 11.37 12.67 4.39
C ASN A 195 12.06 11.59 3.54
N ALA A 196 12.29 10.40 4.10
CA ALA A 196 12.84 9.29 3.34
C ALA A 196 11.91 8.90 2.16
N LEU A 197 10.60 8.85 2.40
CA LEU A 197 9.60 8.67 1.35
C LEU A 197 9.68 9.77 0.27
N TYR A 198 9.69 11.04 0.67
CA TYR A 198 9.67 12.19 -0.24
C TYR A 198 10.94 12.33 -1.06
N GLU A 199 12.08 12.01 -0.46
CA GLU A 199 13.39 12.01 -1.13
C GLU A 199 13.67 10.71 -1.88
N GLY A 200 12.77 9.71 -1.78
CA GLY A 200 12.91 8.40 -2.41
C GLY A 200 14.04 7.54 -1.83
N ARG A 201 14.46 7.79 -0.58
CA ARG A 201 15.45 6.99 0.16
C ARG A 201 14.78 5.79 0.83
N TYR A 202 15.37 4.61 0.74
CA TYR A 202 14.87 3.37 1.38
C TYR A 202 15.31 3.24 2.84
#